data_AF-A0A6L8DU58-F1
#
_entry.id   AF-A0A6L8DU58-F1
#
_cell.length_a   1.000
_cell.length_b   1.000
_cell.length_c   1.000
_cell.angle_alpha   90.00
_cell.angle_beta   90.00
_cell.angle_gamma   90.00
#
_symmetry.space_group_name_H-M   'P 1'
#
loop_
_entity.id
_entity.type
_entity.pdbx_description
1 polymer ?
#
loop_
_entity_poly.entity_id
_entity_poly.type
_entity_poly.pdbx_seq_one_letter_code
_entity_poly.pdbx_strand_id
1 'polypeptide(L)'
;MPVPRITKEDLQARIDSGEATTPVLVDVRLKYPYEHSTVRLPGAIRLAPPDFESSSLPLDRDIVTYDSDPEEIVGARVAAALIRRGHRASVLQGGIVEWMAAKLPTESKDAPKQKPPVAGALKG
;
A
#
# COMPACT_ATOMS: atom_id res chain seq x y z
N MET A 1 -5.46 8.23 -18.42
CA MET A 1 -4.30 9.01 -17.96
C MET A 1 -3.25 8.02 -17.50
N PRO A 2 -2.02 8.07 -18.01
CA PRO A 2 -0.98 7.16 -17.56
C PRO A 2 -0.65 7.45 -16.10
N VAL A 3 -0.55 6.40 -15.28
CA VAL A 3 -0.14 6.51 -13.89
C VAL A 3 1.37 6.22 -13.83
N PRO A 4 2.19 7.12 -13.27
CA PRO A 4 3.61 6.87 -13.14
C PRO A 4 3.87 5.72 -12.16
N ARG A 5 4.88 4.92 -12.45
CA ARG A 5 5.35 3.83 -11.59
C ARG A 5 6.71 4.20 -11.01
N ILE A 6 6.94 3.78 -9.78
CA ILE A 6 8.24 3.88 -9.11
C ILE A 6 8.75 2.48 -8.80
N THR A 7 10.03 2.25 -9.05
CA THR A 7 10.68 0.99 -8.70
C THR A 7 10.91 0.90 -7.19
N LYS A 8 11.07 -0.32 -6.68
CA LYS A 8 11.40 -0.53 -5.26
C LYS A 8 12.76 0.08 -4.89
N GLU A 9 13.71 0.06 -5.81
CA GLU A 9 15.04 0.65 -5.66
C GLU A 9 14.97 2.18 -5.57
N ASP A 10 14.23 2.83 -6.48
CA ASP A 10 14.03 4.29 -6.46
C ASP A 10 13.24 4.73 -5.22
N LEU A 11 12.23 3.95 -4.82
CA LEU A 11 11.46 4.23 -3.62
C LEU A 11 12.32 4.12 -2.36
N GLN A 12 13.14 3.07 -2.25
CA GLN A 12 14.08 2.90 -1.15
C GLN A 12 15.08 4.07 -1.09
N ALA A 13 15.69 4.44 -2.22
CA ALA A 13 16.63 5.55 -2.27
C ALA A 13 15.99 6.86 -1.78
N ARG A 14 14.72 7.11 -2.11
CA ARG A 14 13.98 8.28 -1.60
C ARG A 14 13.71 8.21 -0.10
N ILE A 15 13.37 7.03 0.43
CA ILE A 15 13.18 6.83 1.87
C ILE A 15 14.50 7.07 2.61
N ASP A 16 15.61 6.54 2.10
CA ASP A 16 16.94 6.66 2.71
C ASP A 16 17.52 8.09 2.60
N SER A 17 17.11 8.87 1.61
CA SER A 17 17.59 10.25 1.39
C SER A 17 17.08 11.29 2.39
N GLY A 18 16.11 10.93 3.25
CA GLY A 18 15.63 11.76 4.36
C GLY A 18 14.24 12.38 4.18
N GLU A 19 13.74 12.98 5.27
CA GLU A 19 12.31 13.28 5.50
C GLU A 19 11.67 14.22 4.48
N ALA A 20 12.45 15.13 3.87
CA ALA A 20 11.96 16.13 2.91
C ALA A 20 11.65 15.53 1.53
N THR A 21 12.28 14.41 1.17
CA THR A 21 12.13 13.72 -0.12
C THR A 21 11.39 12.39 0.00
N THR A 22 11.16 11.91 1.23
CA THR A 22 10.35 10.71 1.48
C THR A 22 8.92 10.91 0.96
N PRO A 23 8.43 10.06 0.05
CA PRO A 23 7.03 10.09 -0.36
C PRO A 23 6.11 9.53 0.72
N VAL A 24 4.84 9.94 0.70
CA VAL A 24 3.80 9.33 1.54
C VAL A 24 3.41 7.98 0.96
N LEU A 25 3.66 6.92 1.72
CA LEU A 25 3.31 5.56 1.32
C LEU A 25 1.84 5.29 1.66
N VAL A 26 1.10 4.77 0.70
CA VAL A 26 -0.33 4.49 0.85
C VAL A 26 -0.62 3.04 0.54
N ASP A 27 -1.12 2.34 1.55
CA ASP A 27 -1.57 0.96 1.44
C ASP A 27 -3.00 0.94 0.90
N VAL A 28 -3.15 0.53 -0.36
CA VAL A 28 -4.45 0.43 -1.03
C VAL A 28 -4.88 -1.02 -1.24
N ARG A 29 -4.29 -1.95 -0.50
CA ARG A 29 -4.65 -3.37 -0.58
C ARG A 29 -6.14 -3.57 -0.29
N LEU A 30 -6.75 -4.51 -1.01
CA LEU A 30 -8.10 -4.98 -0.69
C LEU A 30 -8.17 -5.50 0.75
N LYS A 31 -9.37 -5.51 1.31
CA LYS A 31 -9.62 -5.90 2.71
C LYS A 31 -8.94 -7.23 3.08
N TYR A 32 -9.13 -8.26 2.27
CA TYR A 32 -8.61 -9.60 2.55
C TYR A 32 -7.07 -9.66 2.52
N PRO A 33 -6.35 -9.24 1.45
CA PRO A 33 -4.89 -9.16 1.47
C PRO A 33 -4.31 -8.29 2.59
N TYR A 34 -4.99 -7.20 2.96
CA TYR A 34 -4.53 -6.34 4.05
C TYR A 34 -4.68 -7.00 5.43
N GLU A 35 -5.81 -7.66 5.70
CA GLU A 35 -6.10 -8.31 6.99
C GLU A 35 -5.24 -9.56 7.23
N HIS A 36 -4.94 -10.30 6.16
CA HIS A 36 -4.10 -11.50 6.21
C HIS A 36 -2.59 -11.19 6.15
N SER A 37 -2.21 -9.93 5.98
CA SER A 37 -0.81 -9.53 6.03
C SER A 37 -0.40 -9.08 7.43
N THR A 38 0.75 -9.58 7.87
CA THR A 38 1.43 -9.20 9.11
C THR A 38 2.39 -8.03 8.92
N VAL A 39 2.50 -7.49 7.69
CA VAL A 39 3.46 -6.44 7.36
C VAL A 39 2.86 -5.33 6.49
N ARG A 40 3.49 -4.17 6.55
CA ARG A 40 3.21 -3.02 5.70
C ARG A 40 4.51 -2.28 5.39
N LEU A 41 4.48 -1.37 4.41
CA LEU A 41 5.62 -0.48 4.21
C LEU A 41 5.75 0.50 5.41
N PRO A 42 6.97 0.94 5.75
CA PRO A 42 7.19 1.81 6.90
C PRO A 42 6.42 3.13 6.79
N GLY A 43 5.70 3.53 7.83
CA GLY A 43 4.89 4.75 7.84
C GLY A 43 3.68 4.74 6.89
N ALA A 44 3.31 3.59 6.29
CA ALA A 44 2.24 3.54 5.31
C ALA A 44 0.86 3.85 5.90
N ILE A 45 0.15 4.77 5.24
CA ILE A 45 -1.24 5.14 5.55
C ILE A 45 -2.17 4.20 4.81
N ARG A 46 -3.11 3.57 5.53
CA ARG A 46 -4.11 2.71 4.89
C ARG A 46 -5.22 3.55 4.27
N LEU A 47 -5.47 3.34 2.97
CA LEU A 47 -6.68 3.77 2.30
C LEU A 47 -7.42 2.55 1.77
N ALA A 48 -8.62 2.29 2.28
CA ALA A 48 -9.38 1.10 1.91
C ALA A 48 -10.25 1.38 0.67
N PRO A 49 -9.95 0.82 -0.51
CA PRO A 49 -10.82 0.93 -1.68
C PRO A 49 -12.10 0.08 -1.52
N PRO A 50 -13.19 0.38 -2.25
CA PRO A 50 -13.30 1.43 -3.28
C PRO A 50 -13.53 2.83 -2.70
N ASP A 51 -14.00 2.93 -1.46
CA ASP A 51 -14.39 4.16 -0.80
C ASP A 51 -13.25 4.68 0.08
N PHE A 52 -12.44 5.59 -0.47
CA PHE A 52 -11.32 6.19 0.25
C PHE A 52 -11.42 7.71 0.30
N GLU A 53 -11.15 8.24 1.50
CA GLU A 53 -11.02 9.67 1.77
C GLU A 53 -9.58 10.12 1.55
N SER A 54 -9.37 11.05 0.60
CA SER A 54 -8.04 11.62 0.33
C SER A 54 -7.78 12.91 1.12
N SER A 55 -8.72 13.35 1.96
CA SER A 55 -8.60 14.57 2.78
C SER A 55 -7.48 14.48 3.82
N SER A 56 -7.07 13.28 4.21
CA SER A 56 -5.95 13.03 5.12
C SER A 56 -4.59 13.03 4.42
N LEU A 57 -4.56 13.10 3.08
CA LEU A 57 -3.32 13.05 2.31
C LEU A 57 -2.78 14.46 2.03
N PRO A 58 -1.47 14.67 2.13
CA PRO A 58 -0.86 15.94 1.74
C PRO A 58 -1.01 16.19 0.24
N LEU A 59 -1.18 17.47 -0.12
CA LEU A 59 -1.18 17.94 -1.50
C LEU A 59 0.22 18.36 -1.96
N ASP A 60 1.11 18.65 -1.02
CA ASP A 60 2.46 19.18 -1.23
C ASP A 60 3.54 18.09 -1.29
N ARG A 61 3.20 16.81 -1.04
CA ARG A 61 4.14 15.67 -1.10
C ARG A 61 3.78 14.68 -2.19
N ASP A 62 4.80 13.96 -2.68
CA ASP A 62 4.60 12.81 -3.56
C ASP A 62 3.95 11.67 -2.77
N ILE A 63 3.03 10.95 -3.41
CA ILE A 63 2.28 9.84 -2.86
C ILE A 63 2.62 8.59 -3.63
N VAL A 64 2.96 7.50 -2.96
CA VAL A 64 3.21 6.21 -3.57
C VAL A 64 2.18 5.21 -3.06
N THR A 65 1.26 4.80 -3.93
CA THR A 65 0.30 3.75 -3.62
C THR A 65 0.90 2.38 -3.89
N TYR A 66 0.59 1.40 -3.06
CA TYR A 66 0.94 0.00 -3.32
C TYR A 66 -0.24 -0.91 -2.99
N ASP A 67 -0.35 -2.01 -3.74
CA ASP A 67 -1.24 -3.12 -3.44
C ASP A 67 -0.43 -4.43 -3.28
N SER A 68 -1.13 -5.56 -3.34
CA SER A 68 -0.52 -6.89 -3.28
C SER A 68 -0.39 -7.54 -4.66
N ASP A 69 -0.86 -6.87 -5.72
CA ASP A 69 -1.00 -7.47 -7.04
C ASP A 69 0.21 -7.08 -7.90
N PRO A 70 0.83 -8.04 -8.63
CA PRO A 70 1.97 -7.73 -9.49
C PRO A 70 1.60 -6.82 -10.67
N GLU A 71 0.33 -6.78 -11.05
CA GLU A 71 -0.20 -5.90 -12.11
C GLU A 71 -0.68 -4.54 -11.57
N GLU A 72 -0.58 -4.34 -10.25
CA GLU A 72 -0.94 -3.12 -9.53
C GLU A 72 -2.35 -2.56 -9.87
N ILE A 73 -3.33 -3.45 -10.07
CA ILE A 73 -4.66 -3.09 -10.56
C ILE A 73 -5.32 -2.07 -9.64
N VAL A 74 -5.25 -2.31 -8.32
CA VAL A 74 -5.89 -1.46 -7.32
C VAL A 74 -5.03 -0.22 -7.05
N GLY A 75 -3.70 -0.41 -6.98
CA GLY A 75 -2.69 0.65 -6.91
C GLY A 75 -2.91 1.72 -7.98
N ALA A 76 -2.89 1.31 -9.24
CA ALA A 76 -3.07 2.20 -10.39
C ALA A 76 -4.43 2.89 -10.39
N ARG A 77 -5.50 2.20 -10.00
CA ARG A 77 -6.84 2.81 -9.91
C ARG A 77 -6.89 3.91 -8.86
N VAL A 78 -6.34 3.69 -7.67
CA VAL A 78 -6.33 4.68 -6.59
C VAL A 78 -5.39 5.84 -6.93
N ALA A 79 -4.19 5.57 -7.42
CA ALA A 79 -3.26 6.62 -7.86
C ALA A 79 -3.87 7.50 -8.97
N ALA A 80 -4.55 6.91 -9.96
CA ALA A 80 -5.25 7.69 -10.99
C ALA A 80 -6.34 8.59 -10.39
N ALA A 81 -7.07 8.11 -9.38
CA ALA A 81 -8.08 8.91 -8.69
C ALA A 81 -7.46 10.04 -7.85
N LEU A 82 -6.33 9.79 -7.19
CA LEU A 82 -5.57 10.82 -6.46
C LEU A 82 -5.02 11.91 -7.40
N ILE A 83 -4.48 11.53 -8.57
CA ILE A 83 -4.02 12.48 -9.59
C ILE A 83 -5.16 13.38 -10.07
N ARG A 84 -6.35 12.81 -10.32
CA ARG A 84 -7.53 13.59 -10.70
C ARG A 84 -7.98 14.58 -9.62
N ARG A 85 -7.65 14.32 -8.36
CA ARG A 85 -7.91 15.21 -7.21
C ARG A 85 -6.79 16.22 -6.96
N GLY A 86 -5.74 16.23 -7.79
CA GLY A 86 -4.64 17.19 -7.72
C GLY A 86 -3.41 16.71 -6.93
N HIS A 87 -3.39 15.46 -6.45
CA HIS A 87 -2.22 14.92 -5.77
C HIS A 87 -1.16 14.44 -6.78
N ARG A 88 0.11 14.50 -6.36
CA ARG A 88 1.22 13.87 -7.11
C ARG A 88 1.32 12.41 -6.68
N ALA A 89 0.67 11.50 -7.41
CA ALA A 89 0.66 10.08 -7.05
C ALA A 89 1.37 9.19 -8.09
N SER A 90 2.08 8.17 -7.61
CA SER A 90 2.66 7.08 -8.38
C SER A 90 2.37 5.73 -7.72
N VAL A 91 2.65 4.64 -8.43
CA VAL A 91 2.41 3.28 -7.98
C VAL A 91 3.72 2.55 -7.78
N LEU A 92 3.86 1.84 -6.66
CA LEU A 92 4.99 0.94 -6.45
C LEU A 92 4.87 -0.25 -7.40
N GLN A 93 5.84 -0.38 -8.31
CA GLN A 93 5.90 -1.49 -9.25
C GLN A 93 6.04 -2.83 -8.51
N GLY A 94 5.22 -3.81 -8.87
CA GLY A 94 5.20 -5.15 -8.25
C GLY A 94 4.61 -5.20 -6.82
N GLY A 95 4.12 -4.07 -6.32
CA GLY A 95 3.45 -3.98 -5.02
C GLY A 95 4.32 -4.35 -3.82
N ILE A 96 3.67 -4.63 -2.69
CA ILE A 96 4.37 -5.03 -1.45
C ILE A 96 5.07 -6.40 -1.58
N VAL A 97 4.64 -7.25 -2.51
CA VAL A 97 5.23 -8.57 -2.73
C VAL A 97 6.67 -8.44 -3.23
N GLU A 98 6.92 -7.60 -4.23
CA GLU A 98 8.28 -7.36 -4.72
C GLU A 98 9.15 -6.63 -3.69
N TRP A 99 8.57 -5.69 -2.94
CA TRP A 99 9.27 -4.99 -1.85
C TRP A 99 9.81 -5.97 -0.80
N MET A 100 8.97 -6.93 -0.38
CA MET A 100 9.36 -7.98 0.56
C MET A 100 10.38 -8.95 -0.05
N ALA A 101 10.22 -9.32 -1.33
CA ALA A 101 11.16 -10.20 -2.01
C ALA A 101 12.58 -9.60 -2.08
N ALA A 102 12.67 -8.27 -2.21
CA ALA A 102 13.92 -7.52 -2.14
C ALA A 102 14.47 -7.34 -0.71
N LYS A 103 13.81 -7.90 0.31
CA LYS A 103 14.19 -7.82 1.74
C LYS A 103 14.34 -6.38 2.25
N LEU A 104 13.53 -5.48 1.69
CA LEU A 104 13.51 -4.07 2.07
C LEU A 104 12.79 -3.88 3.42
N PRO A 105 13.04 -2.75 4.12
CA PRO A 105 12.45 -2.48 5.43
C PRO A 105 10.92 -2.55 5.40
N THR A 106 10.33 -3.25 6.38
CA THR A 106 8.88 -3.34 6.57
C THR A 106 8.53 -3.11 8.03
N GLU A 107 7.32 -2.64 8.27
CA GLU A 107 6.75 -2.57 9.62
C GLU A 107 5.87 -3.78 9.89
N SER A 108 6.09 -4.39 11.05
CA SER A 108 5.18 -5.39 11.58
C SER A 108 3.87 -4.72 11.97
N LYS A 109 2.78 -5.26 11.45
CA LYS A 109 1.41 -4.92 11.83
C LYS A 109 0.85 -6.10 12.62
N ASP A 110 0.19 -5.83 13.74
CA ASP A 110 -0.65 -6.84 14.38
C ASP A 110 -1.75 -7.24 13.40
N ALA A 111 -1.57 -8.39 12.74
CA ALA A 111 -2.68 -9.05 12.08
C ALA A 111 -3.70 -9.37 13.17
N PRO A 112 -5.00 -9.03 13.02
CA PRO A 112 -5.99 -9.43 14.00
C PRO A 112 -5.89 -10.95 14.12
N LYS A 113 -5.48 -11.42 15.31
CA LYS A 113 -5.39 -12.85 15.62
C LYS A 113 -6.77 -13.44 15.32
N GLN A 114 -6.92 -14.11 14.19
CA GLN A 114 -8.13 -14.88 13.93
C GLN A 114 -8.24 -15.87 15.09
N LYS A 115 -9.32 -15.76 15.87
CA LYS A 115 -9.71 -16.89 16.71
C LYS A 115 -9.85 -18.07 15.75
N PRO A 116 -9.20 -19.22 16.00
CA PRO A 116 -9.34 -20.38 15.14
C PRO A 116 -10.84 -20.65 14.94
N PRO A 117 -11.28 -21.02 13.73
CA PRO A 117 -12.66 -21.45 13.55
C PRO A 117 -12.92 -22.56 14.57
N VAL A 118 -14.00 -22.42 15.34
CA VAL A 118 -14.40 -23.42 16.32
C VAL A 118 -14.64 -24.72 15.56
N ALA A 119 -13.73 -25.69 15.73
CA ALA A 119 -13.93 -27.04 15.24
C ALA A 119 -15.10 -27.66 16.02
N GLY A 120 -16.26 -27.78 15.37
CA GLY A 120 -17.39 -28.51 15.93
C GLY A 120 -18.73 -27.82 15.71
N ALA A 121 -19.26 -27.87 14.49
CA ALA A 121 -20.71 -27.77 14.25
C ALA A 121 -21.09 -28.45 12.92
N LEU A 122 -20.58 -29.66 12.68
CA LEU A 122 -21.25 -30.59 11.76
C LEU A 122 -21.97 -31.60 12.66
N LYS A 123 -23.24 -31.32 12.92
CA LYS A 123 -24.19 -32.32 13.42
C LYS A 123 -25.00 -32.76 12.21
N GLY A 124 -24.68 -33.97 11.73
CA GLY A 124 -25.46 -34.75 10.78
C GLY A 124 -25.41 -36.19 11.25
#